data_AF-A0A935ZLY8-F1
#
_entry.id   AF-A0A935ZLY8-F1
#
_cell.length_a   1.000
_cell.length_b   1.000
_cell.length_c   1.000
_cell.angle_alpha   90.00
_cell.angle_beta   90.00
_cell.angle_gamma   90.00
#
_symmetry.space_group_name_H-M   'P 1'
#
loop_
_entity.id
_entity.type
_entity.pdbx_description
1 polymer ?
#
loop_
_entity_poly.entity_id
_entity_poly.type
_entity_poly.pdbx_seq_one_letter_code
_entity_poly.pdbx_strand_id
1 'polypeptide(L)'
;MSRPSRLHDSLHREHLEEVSFFYDQRGQWLEDPTLSLRDVADLEERLEAHLDALVVAGDDAAVRCTAAIDSGDRGELHAALRVACRRDRPEILAALAERSRVASGDDAIELALAATLALGFEVRSDWVPALEPFVREPALVEILAGVATLSRIELGAALAQTRGVEPRAECARLSALGELRHAAAGDQLCLAALDPSTHRAAAIALLKLGGHDLPRAVAHSADPVVRLWLDGDDERVWAACERSPDAAHVQALGLSGAPRSLGLLTELLAEPGVASEAAGGLAVATGAALLEACEEVVFPRVGDDDDDEDDGDAPANSRARMRLCRDGDAWRSWLREHAASPPRRRMGHVPSAHSTAWALTSVQIPMSLRELLCDELMVRWGIAAPVRPQMPARRQLDALARTVPGFGQEAST
;
A
#
# COMPACT_ATOMS: atom_id res chain seq x y z
N MET A 1 2.99 -8.22 42.40
CA MET A 1 3.60 -7.78 41.13
C MET A 1 5.07 -7.56 41.39
N SER A 2 5.93 -8.44 40.85
CA SER A 2 7.39 -8.27 40.93
C SER A 2 7.77 -7.14 39.98
N ARG A 3 8.65 -6.23 40.39
CA ARG A 3 9.21 -5.24 39.46
C ARG A 3 10.08 -5.98 38.43
N PRO A 4 9.94 -5.70 37.12
CA PRO A 4 10.83 -6.29 36.12
C PRO A 4 12.27 -5.94 36.46
N SER A 5 13.18 -6.90 36.28
CA SER A 5 14.61 -6.65 36.46
C SER A 5 15.05 -5.57 35.45
N ARG A 6 15.97 -4.67 35.82
CA ARG A 6 16.47 -3.62 34.91
C ARG A 6 17.01 -4.17 33.58
N LEU A 7 17.49 -5.41 33.60
CA LEU A 7 17.98 -6.12 32.42
C LEU A 7 16.83 -6.51 31.47
N HIS A 8 15.74 -7.08 32.00
CA HIS A 8 14.56 -7.40 31.17
C HIS A 8 13.93 -6.14 30.59
N ASP A 9 13.90 -5.07 31.39
CA ASP A 9 13.37 -3.79 30.96
C ASP A 9 14.20 -3.16 29.82
N SER A 10 15.53 -3.29 29.85
CA SER A 10 16.39 -2.87 28.74
C SER A 10 16.18 -3.71 27.48
N LEU A 11 16.06 -5.03 27.63
CA LEU A 11 15.89 -5.96 26.52
C LEU A 11 14.56 -5.74 25.77
N HIS A 12 13.46 -5.53 26.50
CA HIS A 12 12.15 -5.28 25.86
C HIS A 12 12.13 -3.95 25.11
N ARG A 13 12.88 -2.96 25.58
CA ARG A 13 13.03 -1.69 24.87
C ARG A 13 13.81 -1.89 23.57
N GLU A 14 14.92 -2.61 23.61
CA GLU A 14 15.72 -2.92 22.43
C GLU A 14 14.87 -3.65 21.36
N HIS A 15 14.09 -4.67 21.74
CA HIS A 15 13.19 -5.32 20.78
C HIS A 15 12.15 -4.36 20.18
N LEU A 16 11.64 -3.40 20.95
CA LEU A 16 10.68 -2.42 20.47
C LEU A 16 11.34 -1.43 19.49
N GLU A 17 12.53 -0.94 19.82
CA GLU A 17 13.36 -0.06 18.98
C GLU A 17 13.73 -0.76 17.65
N GLU A 18 14.10 -2.04 17.70
CA GLU A 18 14.41 -2.85 16.51
C GLU A 18 13.18 -3.08 15.61
N VAL A 19 12.00 -3.34 16.19
CA VAL A 19 10.76 -3.42 15.38
C VAL A 19 10.47 -2.08 14.73
N SER A 20 10.67 -0.96 15.43
CA SER A 20 10.49 0.37 14.87
C SER A 20 11.44 0.63 13.69
N PHE A 21 12.72 0.30 13.86
CA PHE A 21 13.73 0.37 12.81
C PHE A 21 13.34 -0.45 11.57
N PHE A 22 12.96 -1.72 11.75
CA PHE A 22 12.56 -2.56 10.62
C PHE A 22 11.24 -2.13 9.97
N TYR A 23 10.31 -1.55 10.74
CA TYR A 23 9.07 -0.99 10.21
C TYR A 23 9.37 0.16 9.21
N ASP A 24 10.26 1.08 9.59
CA ASP A 24 10.68 2.18 8.73
C ASP A 24 11.45 1.68 7.50
N GLN A 25 12.37 0.75 7.70
CA GLN A 25 13.13 0.13 6.61
C GLN A 25 12.21 -0.57 5.61
N ARG A 26 11.15 -1.23 6.09
CA ARG A 26 10.15 -1.88 5.24
C ARG A 26 9.43 -0.89 4.34
N GLY A 27 9.03 0.27 4.86
CA GLY A 27 8.40 1.33 4.07
C GLY A 27 9.30 1.78 2.92
N GLN A 28 10.59 1.97 3.19
CA GLN A 28 11.58 2.35 2.18
C GLN A 28 11.80 1.24 1.15
N TRP A 29 11.89 -0.02 1.57
CA TRP A 29 12.14 -1.16 0.68
C TRP A 29 10.97 -1.45 -0.25
N LEU A 30 9.73 -1.16 0.18
CA LEU A 30 8.55 -1.26 -0.68
C LEU A 30 8.53 -0.22 -1.82
N GLU A 31 9.34 0.84 -1.71
CA GLU A 31 9.50 1.89 -2.72
C GLU A 31 10.84 1.82 -3.46
N ASP A 32 11.74 0.90 -3.07
CA ASP A 32 13.05 0.75 -3.71
C ASP A 32 12.92 -0.13 -4.97
N PRO A 33 13.08 0.44 -6.18
CA PRO A 33 12.92 -0.32 -7.43
C PRO A 33 14.06 -1.32 -7.69
N THR A 34 15.12 -1.33 -6.87
CA THR A 34 16.24 -2.28 -6.99
C THR A 34 16.02 -3.57 -6.21
N LEU A 35 15.04 -3.61 -5.33
CA LEU A 35 14.74 -4.77 -4.51
C LEU A 35 13.67 -5.64 -5.19
N SER A 36 13.36 -6.76 -4.56
CA SER A 36 12.22 -7.62 -4.87
C SER A 36 11.32 -7.76 -3.66
N LEU A 37 10.09 -8.24 -3.86
CA LEU A 37 9.23 -8.61 -2.72
C LEU A 37 9.83 -9.74 -1.86
N ARG A 38 10.77 -10.54 -2.39
CA ARG A 38 11.47 -11.55 -1.58
C ARG A 38 12.45 -10.90 -0.59
N ASP A 39 13.16 -9.87 -1.02
CA ASP A 39 14.03 -9.11 -0.12
C ASP A 39 13.21 -8.45 1.00
N VAL A 40 12.06 -7.85 0.65
CA VAL A 40 11.11 -7.31 1.65
C VAL A 40 10.62 -8.39 2.61
N ALA A 41 10.34 -9.59 2.12
CA ALA A 41 9.91 -10.71 2.95
C ALA A 41 10.98 -11.16 3.96
N ASP A 42 12.25 -11.14 3.58
CA ASP A 42 13.36 -11.53 4.47
C ASP A 42 13.61 -10.47 5.55
N LEU A 43 13.41 -9.19 5.22
CA LEU A 43 13.36 -8.10 6.20
C LEU A 43 12.21 -8.29 7.19
N GLU A 44 11.01 -8.58 6.69
CA GLU A 44 9.83 -8.81 7.53
C GLU A 44 10.04 -9.99 8.48
N GLU A 45 10.72 -11.06 8.07
CA GLU A 45 11.04 -12.20 8.95
C GLU A 45 11.91 -11.81 10.15
N ARG A 46 12.85 -10.88 9.95
CA ARG A 46 13.66 -10.33 11.05
C ARG A 46 12.79 -9.52 12.01
N LEU A 47 11.93 -8.65 11.48
CA LEU A 47 10.96 -7.89 12.27
C LEU A 47 10.08 -8.82 13.12
N GLU A 48 9.59 -9.92 12.54
CA GLU A 48 8.77 -10.91 13.25
C GLU A 48 9.48 -11.53 14.47
N ALA A 49 10.79 -11.79 14.38
CA ALA A 49 11.54 -12.36 15.48
C ALA A 49 11.54 -11.46 16.74
N HIS A 50 11.65 -10.14 16.56
CA HIS A 50 11.59 -9.19 17.67
C HIS A 50 10.17 -9.06 18.24
N LEU A 51 9.14 -9.13 17.39
CA LEU A 51 7.75 -9.18 17.85
C LEU A 51 7.47 -10.44 18.69
N ASP A 52 7.95 -11.60 18.25
CA ASP A 52 7.77 -12.86 18.99
C ASP A 52 8.45 -12.81 20.36
N ALA A 53 9.65 -12.20 20.45
CA ALA A 53 10.31 -11.96 21.72
C ALA A 53 9.45 -11.11 22.68
N LEU A 54 8.83 -10.03 22.19
CA LEU A 54 7.92 -9.19 22.99
C LEU A 54 6.65 -9.94 23.42
N VAL A 55 6.11 -10.82 22.57
CA VAL A 55 4.94 -11.65 22.91
C VAL A 55 5.29 -12.65 24.02
N VAL A 56 6.43 -13.34 23.90
CA VAL A 56 6.93 -14.32 24.87
C VAL A 56 7.25 -13.67 26.22
N ALA A 57 7.77 -12.44 26.20
CA ALA A 57 8.10 -11.66 27.40
C ALA A 57 6.91 -11.33 28.31
N GLY A 58 5.68 -11.57 27.89
CA GLY A 58 4.57 -11.58 28.82
C GLY A 58 4.10 -10.19 29.25
N ASP A 59 3.65 -10.12 30.50
CA ASP A 59 3.14 -8.88 31.10
C ASP A 59 4.25 -7.84 31.31
N ASP A 60 5.51 -8.28 31.40
CA ASP A 60 6.66 -7.38 31.54
C ASP A 60 6.85 -6.51 30.29
N ALA A 61 6.63 -7.06 29.09
CA ALA A 61 6.64 -6.30 27.84
C ALA A 61 5.33 -5.52 27.61
N ALA A 62 4.20 -6.01 28.13
CA ALA A 62 2.89 -5.38 27.96
C ALA A 62 2.83 -3.95 28.52
N VAL A 63 3.53 -3.67 29.62
CA VAL A 63 3.64 -2.32 30.19
C VAL A 63 4.27 -1.35 29.18
N ARG A 64 5.34 -1.78 28.51
CA ARG A 64 6.02 -0.97 27.50
C ARG A 64 5.18 -0.80 26.24
N CYS A 65 4.54 -1.87 25.77
CA CYS A 65 3.63 -1.80 24.63
C CYS A 65 2.47 -0.82 24.91
N THR A 66 1.94 -0.80 26.13
CA THR A 66 0.88 0.15 26.50
C THR A 66 1.38 1.59 26.44
N ALA A 67 2.59 1.87 26.92
CA ALA A 67 3.21 3.20 26.80
C ALA A 67 3.48 3.58 25.33
N ALA A 68 3.92 2.63 24.51
CA ALA A 68 4.16 2.85 23.08
C ALA A 68 2.87 3.15 22.30
N ILE A 69 1.74 2.55 22.69
CA ILE A 69 0.43 2.91 22.11
C ILE A 69 0.10 4.37 22.39
N ASP A 70 0.40 4.87 23.58
CA ASP A 70 0.09 6.25 24.00
C ASP A 70 1.03 7.29 23.35
N SER A 71 2.35 7.04 23.41
CA SER A 71 3.34 8.06 23.04
C SER A 71 4.53 7.55 22.22
N GLY A 72 4.56 6.27 21.86
CA GLY A 72 5.65 5.72 21.05
C GLY A 72 5.64 6.26 19.63
N ASP A 73 6.75 6.14 18.92
CA ASP A 73 6.78 6.49 17.49
C ASP A 73 5.86 5.56 16.67
N ARG A 74 5.78 5.78 15.35
CA ARG A 74 4.92 4.98 14.46
C ARG A 74 5.29 3.48 14.44
N GLY A 75 6.58 3.15 14.53
CA GLY A 75 7.06 1.78 14.50
C GLY A 75 6.87 1.07 15.84
N GLU A 76 7.07 1.79 16.95
CA GLU A 76 6.75 1.31 18.30
C GLU A 76 5.23 1.12 18.48
N LEU A 77 4.41 2.05 17.97
CA LEU A 77 2.95 1.91 17.92
C LEU A 77 2.56 0.67 17.13
N HIS A 78 3.15 0.49 15.94
CA HIS A 78 2.91 -0.69 15.10
C HIS A 78 3.24 -1.98 15.87
N ALA A 79 4.40 -2.04 16.52
CA ALA A 79 4.84 -3.17 17.31
C ALA A 79 3.86 -3.48 18.45
N ALA A 80 3.52 -2.46 19.23
CA ALA A 80 2.68 -2.60 20.42
C ALA A 80 1.26 -3.07 20.07
N LEU A 81 0.67 -2.55 19.00
CA LEU A 81 -0.63 -2.99 18.52
C LEU A 81 -0.59 -4.46 18.07
N ARG A 82 0.48 -4.89 17.37
CA ARG A 82 0.63 -6.29 16.96
C ARG A 82 0.79 -7.24 18.15
N VAL A 83 1.63 -6.88 19.12
CA VAL A 83 1.80 -7.65 20.36
C VAL A 83 0.47 -7.75 21.12
N ALA A 84 -0.30 -6.67 21.21
CA ALA A 84 -1.60 -6.67 21.87
C ALA A 84 -2.62 -7.59 21.17
N CYS A 85 -2.65 -7.59 19.83
CA CYS A 85 -3.49 -8.53 19.08
C CYS A 85 -3.11 -9.99 19.34
N ARG A 86 -1.81 -10.33 19.30
CA ARG A 86 -1.32 -11.70 19.57
C ARG A 86 -1.59 -12.18 20.99
N ARG A 87 -1.81 -11.25 21.92
CA ARG A 87 -2.15 -11.53 23.33
C ARG A 87 -3.65 -11.42 23.63
N ASP A 88 -4.51 -11.30 22.61
CA ASP A 88 -5.96 -11.19 22.73
C ASP A 88 -6.40 -10.05 23.69
N ARG A 89 -5.84 -8.84 23.48
CA ARG A 89 -6.08 -7.64 24.32
C ARG A 89 -6.90 -6.56 23.58
N PRO A 90 -8.18 -6.76 23.25
CA PRO A 90 -8.98 -5.80 22.46
C PRO A 90 -9.17 -4.43 23.13
N GLU A 91 -8.94 -4.30 24.44
CA GLU A 91 -8.97 -3.03 25.16
C GLU A 91 -8.00 -1.97 24.60
N ILE A 92 -6.98 -2.38 23.82
CA ILE A 92 -6.06 -1.45 23.14
C ILE A 92 -6.76 -0.49 22.18
N LEU A 93 -7.94 -0.86 21.65
CA LEU A 93 -8.71 -0.02 20.75
C LEU A 93 -9.17 1.29 21.43
N ALA A 94 -9.43 1.26 22.74
CA ALA A 94 -9.80 2.46 23.49
C ALA A 94 -8.63 3.44 23.61
N ALA A 95 -7.41 2.93 23.86
CA ALA A 95 -6.21 3.76 23.91
C ALA A 95 -5.86 4.33 22.53
N LEU A 96 -5.97 3.51 21.48
CA LEU A 96 -5.80 3.96 20.10
C LEU A 96 -6.82 5.05 19.73
N ALA A 97 -8.08 4.92 20.15
CA ALA A 97 -9.11 5.93 19.91
C ALA A 97 -8.77 7.27 20.59
N GLU A 98 -8.24 7.24 21.81
CA GLU A 98 -7.80 8.46 22.52
C GLU A 98 -6.68 9.15 21.76
N ARG A 99 -5.62 8.42 21.41
CA ARG A 99 -4.49 8.98 20.66
C ARG A 99 -4.92 9.52 19.29
N SER A 100 -5.81 8.81 18.61
CA SER A 100 -6.33 9.22 17.29
C SER A 100 -7.18 10.50 17.35
N ARG A 101 -7.84 10.78 18.49
CA ARG A 101 -8.65 12.00 18.66
C ARG A 101 -7.82 13.28 18.78
N VAL A 102 -6.59 13.16 19.30
CA VAL A 102 -5.69 14.31 19.51
C VAL A 102 -4.65 14.46 18.39
N ALA A 103 -4.43 13.42 17.60
CA ALA A 103 -3.55 13.47 16.44
C ALA A 103 -4.10 14.43 15.37
N SER A 104 -3.22 15.16 14.69
CA SER A 104 -3.60 16.10 13.63
C SER A 104 -2.51 16.21 12.57
N GLY A 105 -2.86 16.74 11.39
CA GLY A 105 -1.90 16.89 10.29
C GLY A 105 -1.24 15.57 9.91
N ASP A 106 0.06 15.62 9.60
CA ASP A 106 0.87 14.47 9.18
C ASP A 106 0.94 13.38 10.26
N ASP A 107 0.95 13.73 11.55
CA ASP A 107 0.95 12.76 12.64
C ASP A 107 -0.31 11.86 12.62
N ALA A 108 -1.47 12.44 12.29
CA ALA A 108 -2.71 11.65 12.14
C ALA A 108 -2.63 10.69 10.94
N ILE A 109 -1.95 11.11 9.86
CA ILE A 109 -1.74 10.29 8.66
C ILE A 109 -0.88 9.08 9.00
N GLU A 110 0.27 9.32 9.63
CA GLU A 110 1.24 8.28 9.98
C GLU A 110 0.69 7.33 11.03
N LEU A 111 -0.01 7.85 12.05
CA LEU A 111 -0.67 7.04 13.07
C LEU A 111 -1.72 6.12 12.44
N ALA A 112 -2.60 6.66 11.59
CA ALA A 112 -3.64 5.88 10.95
C ALA A 112 -3.05 4.76 10.09
N LEU A 113 -1.96 5.05 9.35
CA LEU A 113 -1.25 4.06 8.56
C LEU A 113 -0.63 2.96 9.45
N ALA A 114 0.15 3.33 10.46
CA ALA A 114 0.82 2.37 11.36
C ALA A 114 -0.18 1.44 12.05
N ALA A 115 -1.28 2.01 12.56
CA ALA A 115 -2.35 1.26 13.20
C ALA A 115 -3.11 0.35 12.22
N THR A 116 -3.40 0.85 11.02
CA THR A 116 -4.04 0.06 9.95
C THR A 116 -3.20 -1.15 9.59
N LEU A 117 -1.89 -0.99 9.41
CA LEU A 117 -0.99 -2.08 9.07
C LEU A 117 -0.89 -3.08 10.23
N ALA A 118 -0.68 -2.60 11.46
CA ALA A 118 -0.54 -3.46 12.64
C ALA A 118 -1.78 -4.33 12.85
N LEU A 119 -2.95 -3.70 12.96
CA LEU A 119 -4.21 -4.40 13.14
C LEU A 119 -4.55 -5.22 11.89
N GLY A 120 -4.33 -4.69 10.70
CA GLY A 120 -4.59 -5.36 9.42
C GLY A 120 -3.82 -6.67 9.25
N PHE A 121 -2.64 -6.81 9.87
CA PHE A 121 -1.82 -8.02 9.76
C PHE A 121 -2.18 -9.09 10.79
N GLU A 122 -2.76 -8.71 11.92
CA GLU A 122 -2.99 -9.59 13.07
C GLU A 122 -4.46 -9.94 13.31
N VAL A 123 -5.38 -9.00 13.02
CA VAL A 123 -6.80 -9.16 13.32
C VAL A 123 -7.39 -10.34 12.54
N ARG A 124 -8.12 -11.16 13.28
CA ARG A 124 -8.83 -12.35 12.80
C ARG A 124 -10.33 -12.10 12.78
N SER A 125 -11.09 -12.99 12.13
CA SER A 125 -12.55 -12.86 12.03
C SER A 125 -13.29 -12.92 13.37
N ASP A 126 -12.73 -13.55 14.40
CA ASP A 126 -13.30 -13.62 15.76
C ASP A 126 -13.20 -12.30 16.54
N TRP A 127 -12.39 -11.35 16.07
CA TRP A 127 -12.29 -10.01 16.65
C TRP A 127 -13.39 -9.04 16.18
N VAL A 128 -14.18 -9.41 15.17
CA VAL A 128 -15.25 -8.54 14.62
C VAL A 128 -16.19 -8.00 15.72
N PRO A 129 -16.71 -8.82 16.67
CA PRO A 129 -17.58 -8.31 17.74
C PRO A 129 -16.90 -7.27 18.65
N ALA A 130 -15.58 -7.35 18.81
CA ALA A 130 -14.81 -6.38 19.61
C ALA A 130 -14.54 -5.08 18.84
N LEU A 131 -14.44 -5.15 17.50
CA LEU A 131 -14.18 -4.01 16.62
C LEU A 131 -15.44 -3.22 16.28
N GLU A 132 -16.58 -3.90 16.11
CA GLU A 132 -17.86 -3.29 15.71
C GLU A 132 -18.26 -2.05 16.52
N PRO A 133 -18.15 -2.02 17.86
CA PRO A 133 -18.46 -0.82 18.64
C PRO A 133 -17.62 0.39 18.25
N PHE A 134 -16.35 0.17 17.88
CA PHE A 134 -15.39 1.21 17.53
C PHE A 134 -15.52 1.71 16.08
N VAL A 135 -16.23 1.00 15.20
CA VAL A 135 -16.50 1.46 13.81
C VAL A 135 -17.34 2.75 13.79
N ARG A 136 -18.02 3.06 14.88
CA ARG A 136 -18.76 4.32 15.04
C ARG A 136 -17.91 5.46 15.58
N GLU A 137 -16.71 5.18 16.06
CA GLU A 137 -15.81 6.22 16.57
C GLU A 137 -15.13 6.93 15.40
N PRO A 138 -15.43 8.22 15.13
CA PRO A 138 -14.96 8.90 13.91
C PRO A 138 -13.44 8.84 13.72
N ALA A 139 -12.68 8.92 14.83
CA ALA A 139 -11.22 8.85 14.84
C ALA A 139 -10.65 7.49 14.41
N LEU A 140 -11.45 6.41 14.45
CA LEU A 140 -11.03 5.06 14.08
C LEU A 140 -11.59 4.59 12.75
N VAL A 141 -12.49 5.34 12.09
CA VAL A 141 -13.17 4.88 10.87
C VAL A 141 -12.19 4.59 9.75
N GLU A 142 -11.22 5.47 9.55
CA GLU A 142 -10.17 5.26 8.54
C GLU A 142 -9.37 3.99 8.84
N ILE A 143 -8.91 3.84 10.08
CA ILE A 143 -8.11 2.69 10.53
C ILE A 143 -8.90 1.40 10.33
N LEU A 144 -10.12 1.33 10.84
CA LEU A 144 -10.94 0.10 10.79
C LEU A 144 -11.42 -0.24 9.37
N ALA A 145 -11.62 0.76 8.50
CA ALA A 145 -11.86 0.52 7.08
C ALA A 145 -10.64 -0.12 6.39
N GLY A 146 -9.44 0.37 6.71
CA GLY A 146 -8.18 -0.21 6.27
C GLY A 146 -7.96 -1.63 6.79
N VAL A 147 -8.23 -1.88 8.07
CA VAL A 147 -8.16 -3.21 8.69
C VAL A 147 -9.14 -4.17 8.01
N ALA A 148 -10.38 -3.74 7.78
CA ALA A 148 -11.37 -4.57 7.08
C ALA A 148 -10.90 -4.96 5.68
N THR A 149 -10.23 -4.05 4.98
CA THR A 149 -9.65 -4.27 3.65
C THR A 149 -8.47 -5.25 3.69
N LEU A 150 -7.51 -5.04 4.59
CA LEU A 150 -6.29 -5.85 4.69
C LEU A 150 -6.55 -7.26 5.25
N SER A 151 -7.34 -7.35 6.33
CA SER A 151 -7.65 -8.61 7.01
C SER A 151 -8.84 -9.36 6.43
N ARG A 152 -9.61 -8.72 5.51
CA ARG A 152 -10.85 -9.28 4.93
C ARG A 152 -11.88 -9.69 6.00
N ILE A 153 -12.04 -8.85 7.02
CA ILE A 153 -13.04 -9.07 8.06
C ILE A 153 -14.36 -8.37 7.72
N GLU A 154 -15.46 -8.99 8.13
CA GLU A 154 -16.82 -8.59 7.77
C GLU A 154 -17.32 -7.40 8.60
N LEU A 155 -16.73 -6.22 8.38
CA LEU A 155 -17.18 -4.94 8.99
C LEU A 155 -18.10 -4.12 8.08
N GLY A 156 -18.50 -4.66 6.91
CA GLY A 156 -19.25 -3.93 5.89
C GLY A 156 -20.55 -3.31 6.40
N ALA A 157 -21.33 -4.05 7.20
CA ALA A 157 -22.59 -3.54 7.75
C ALA A 157 -22.39 -2.39 8.75
N ALA A 158 -21.35 -2.47 9.59
CA ALA A 158 -21.02 -1.41 10.54
C ALA A 158 -20.50 -0.16 9.80
N LEU A 159 -19.57 -0.34 8.86
CA LEU A 159 -19.03 0.73 8.01
C LEU A 159 -20.13 1.40 7.16
N ALA A 160 -21.12 0.63 6.71
CA ALA A 160 -22.25 1.13 5.95
C ALA A 160 -23.20 1.99 6.77
N GLN A 161 -23.17 1.90 8.11
CA GLN A 161 -23.99 2.72 9.01
C GLN A 161 -23.29 4.00 9.48
N THR A 162 -21.94 4.04 9.41
CA THR A 162 -21.15 5.21 9.79
C THR A 162 -21.37 6.40 8.85
N ARG A 163 -21.53 7.60 9.40
CA ARG A 163 -21.82 8.85 8.67
C ARG A 163 -21.09 10.02 9.33
N GLY A 164 -20.92 11.12 8.58
CA GLY A 164 -20.42 12.39 9.13
C GLY A 164 -18.96 12.35 9.58
N VAL A 165 -18.13 11.59 8.87
CA VAL A 165 -16.69 11.49 9.11
C VAL A 165 -15.93 12.44 8.17
N GLU A 166 -14.68 12.73 8.50
CA GLU A 166 -13.80 13.55 7.66
C GLU A 166 -13.60 12.93 6.26
N PRO A 167 -13.34 13.73 5.22
CA PRO A 167 -13.29 13.26 3.82
C PRO A 167 -12.35 12.08 3.58
N ARG A 168 -11.18 12.06 4.24
CA ARG A 168 -10.23 10.96 4.11
C ARG A 168 -10.76 9.65 4.69
N ALA A 169 -11.34 9.71 5.89
CA ALA A 169 -11.98 8.56 6.52
C ALA A 169 -13.19 8.08 5.70
N GLU A 170 -13.94 9.00 5.09
CA GLU A 170 -15.04 8.68 4.18
C GLU A 170 -14.54 7.92 2.94
N CYS A 171 -13.47 8.39 2.28
CA CYS A 171 -12.86 7.69 1.16
C CYS A 171 -12.37 6.27 1.52
N ALA A 172 -11.73 6.11 2.68
CA ALA A 172 -11.31 4.80 3.18
C ALA A 172 -12.52 3.88 3.44
N ARG A 173 -13.58 4.40 4.07
CA ARG A 173 -14.84 3.69 4.33
C ARG A 173 -15.51 3.23 3.04
N LEU A 174 -15.67 4.11 2.05
CA LEU A 174 -16.27 3.78 0.74
C LEU A 174 -15.44 2.73 -0.01
N SER A 175 -14.12 2.86 0.01
CA SER A 175 -13.20 1.89 -0.60
C SER A 175 -13.35 0.51 0.05
N ALA A 176 -13.40 0.44 1.38
CA ALA A 176 -13.61 -0.80 2.12
C ALA A 176 -14.96 -1.45 1.80
N LEU A 177 -16.04 -0.68 1.64
CA LEU A 177 -17.35 -1.21 1.24
C LEU A 177 -17.31 -1.87 -0.14
N GLY A 178 -16.61 -1.28 -1.10
CA GLY A 178 -16.35 -1.90 -2.40
C GLY A 178 -15.49 -3.15 -2.30
N GLU A 179 -14.48 -3.11 -1.44
CA GLU A 179 -13.53 -4.20 -1.25
C GLU A 179 -14.13 -5.45 -0.62
N LEU A 180 -15.02 -5.25 0.35
CA LEU A 180 -15.83 -6.28 0.98
C LEU A 180 -17.04 -6.69 0.14
N ARG A 181 -17.24 -6.06 -1.02
CA ARG A 181 -18.40 -6.26 -1.89
C ARG A 181 -19.74 -6.12 -1.16
N HIS A 182 -19.85 -5.14 -0.27
CA HIS A 182 -21.05 -4.94 0.54
C HIS A 182 -22.18 -4.31 -0.28
N ALA A 183 -22.98 -5.15 -0.95
CA ALA A 183 -24.00 -4.73 -1.92
C ALA A 183 -25.05 -3.74 -1.36
N ALA A 184 -25.39 -3.83 -0.06
CA ALA A 184 -26.33 -2.90 0.58
C ALA A 184 -25.81 -1.45 0.63
N ALA A 185 -24.53 -1.22 0.30
CA ALA A 185 -23.98 0.12 0.14
C ALA A 185 -24.19 0.75 -1.25
N GLY A 186 -24.86 0.09 -2.19
CA GLY A 186 -25.02 0.60 -3.56
C GLY A 186 -25.53 2.05 -3.63
N ASP A 187 -26.61 2.36 -2.93
CA ASP A 187 -27.21 3.71 -2.98
C ASP A 187 -26.31 4.79 -2.37
N GLN A 188 -25.67 4.52 -1.23
CA GLN A 188 -24.74 5.47 -0.60
C GLN A 188 -23.50 5.70 -1.47
N LEU A 189 -23.01 4.65 -2.14
CA LEU A 189 -21.90 4.77 -3.08
C LEU A 189 -22.31 5.55 -4.32
N CYS A 190 -23.54 5.39 -4.84
CA CYS A 190 -24.04 6.19 -5.96
C CYS A 190 -24.10 7.67 -5.62
N LEU A 191 -24.52 8.02 -4.40
CA LEU A 191 -24.55 9.41 -3.94
C LEU A 191 -23.14 9.97 -3.77
N ALA A 192 -22.24 9.23 -3.12
CA ALA A 192 -20.84 9.64 -2.95
C ALA A 192 -20.10 9.78 -4.29
N ALA A 193 -20.45 8.97 -5.31
CA ALA A 193 -19.88 9.08 -6.65
C ALA A 193 -20.21 10.43 -7.36
N LEU A 194 -21.19 11.18 -6.86
CA LEU A 194 -21.55 12.52 -7.37
C LEU A 194 -20.78 13.64 -6.67
N ASP A 195 -20.15 13.37 -5.53
CA ASP A 195 -19.41 14.35 -4.75
C ASP A 195 -17.92 14.36 -5.17
N PRO A 196 -17.37 15.51 -5.62
CA PRO A 196 -15.98 15.58 -6.08
C PRO A 196 -14.94 15.11 -5.07
N SER A 197 -15.20 15.19 -3.76
CA SER A 197 -14.23 14.78 -2.74
C SER A 197 -14.13 13.27 -2.56
N THR A 198 -15.19 12.52 -2.91
CA THR A 198 -15.32 11.08 -2.69
C THR A 198 -15.53 10.28 -3.98
N HIS A 199 -15.70 10.96 -5.11
CA HIS A 199 -16.16 10.36 -6.37
C HIS A 199 -15.32 9.16 -6.85
N ARG A 200 -13.99 9.25 -6.77
CA ARG A 200 -13.08 8.19 -7.23
C ARG A 200 -13.24 6.93 -6.38
N ALA A 201 -13.16 7.06 -5.06
CA ALA A 201 -13.31 5.95 -4.13
C ALA A 201 -14.68 5.26 -4.30
N ALA A 202 -15.75 6.06 -4.38
CA ALA A 202 -17.11 5.56 -4.56
C ALA A 202 -17.31 4.88 -5.92
N ALA A 203 -16.80 5.46 -7.01
CA ALA A 203 -16.92 4.89 -8.35
C ALA A 203 -16.16 3.57 -8.49
N ILE A 204 -14.93 3.49 -7.96
CA ILE A 204 -14.18 2.23 -7.93
C ILE A 204 -14.90 1.18 -7.07
N ALA A 205 -15.44 1.58 -5.91
CA ALA A 205 -16.21 0.68 -5.08
C ALA A 205 -17.46 0.14 -5.78
N LEU A 206 -18.20 0.98 -6.53
CA LEU A 206 -19.33 0.54 -7.37
C LEU A 206 -18.90 -0.44 -8.46
N LEU A 207 -17.77 -0.20 -9.12
CA LEU A 207 -17.22 -1.13 -10.11
C LEU A 207 -16.91 -2.50 -9.48
N LYS A 208 -16.39 -2.54 -8.25
CA LYS A 208 -16.07 -3.78 -7.53
C LYS A 208 -17.30 -4.59 -7.08
N LEU A 209 -18.42 -3.93 -6.79
CA LEU A 209 -19.68 -4.61 -6.45
C LEU A 209 -20.17 -5.47 -7.62
N GLY A 210 -19.92 -5.04 -8.86
CA GLY A 210 -20.41 -5.70 -10.06
C GLY A 210 -21.93 -5.58 -10.24
N GLY A 211 -22.38 -5.66 -11.48
CA GLY A 211 -23.80 -5.57 -11.86
C GLY A 211 -23.96 -5.32 -13.36
N HIS A 212 -25.08 -5.77 -13.93
CA HIS A 212 -25.37 -5.53 -15.35
C HIS A 212 -25.71 -4.06 -15.64
N ASP A 213 -26.25 -3.35 -14.64
CA ASP A 213 -26.57 -1.93 -14.72
C ASP A 213 -25.58 -1.14 -13.86
N LEU A 214 -24.47 -0.73 -14.48
CA LEU A 214 -23.56 0.23 -13.85
C LEU A 214 -24.32 1.55 -13.60
N PRO A 215 -24.30 2.09 -12.37
CA PRO A 215 -25.04 3.31 -12.07
C PRO A 215 -24.62 4.46 -12.98
N ARG A 216 -25.59 5.31 -13.34
CA ARG A 216 -25.34 6.50 -14.17
C ARG A 216 -24.18 7.36 -13.62
N ALA A 217 -24.03 7.44 -12.30
CA ALA A 217 -22.94 8.17 -11.65
C ALA A 217 -21.55 7.68 -12.11
N VAL A 218 -21.35 6.36 -12.20
CA VAL A 218 -20.10 5.74 -12.67
C VAL A 218 -19.89 6.00 -14.16
N ALA A 219 -20.93 5.83 -14.98
CA ALA A 219 -20.88 6.08 -16.43
C ALA A 219 -20.57 7.55 -16.80
N HIS A 220 -20.77 8.49 -15.87
CA HIS A 220 -20.45 9.91 -16.06
C HIS A 220 -19.20 10.34 -15.30
N SER A 221 -18.48 9.42 -14.65
CA SER A 221 -17.28 9.75 -13.89
C SER A 221 -16.28 10.56 -14.73
N ALA A 222 -15.74 11.60 -14.11
CA ALA A 222 -14.63 12.38 -14.67
C ALA A 222 -13.27 11.72 -14.38
N ASP A 223 -13.22 10.72 -13.50
CA ASP A 223 -11.96 10.06 -13.14
C ASP A 223 -11.43 9.21 -14.32
N PRO A 224 -10.19 9.45 -14.77
CA PRO A 224 -9.64 8.81 -15.96
C PRO A 224 -9.37 7.31 -15.77
N VAL A 225 -9.09 6.85 -14.54
CA VAL A 225 -8.89 5.42 -14.26
C VAL A 225 -10.22 4.68 -14.31
N VAL A 226 -11.26 5.25 -13.70
CA VAL A 226 -12.63 4.71 -13.79
C VAL A 226 -13.08 4.61 -15.25
N ARG A 227 -12.83 5.66 -16.05
CA ARG A 227 -13.14 5.67 -17.48
C ARG A 227 -12.41 4.60 -18.27
N LEU A 228 -11.11 4.45 -18.04
CA LEU A 228 -10.31 3.42 -18.66
C LEU A 228 -10.89 2.02 -18.39
N TRP A 229 -11.31 1.74 -17.16
CA TRP A 229 -11.83 0.42 -16.79
C TRP A 229 -13.25 0.16 -17.30
N LEU A 230 -14.08 1.20 -17.45
CA LEU A 230 -15.44 1.10 -17.99
C LEU A 230 -15.46 0.83 -19.50
N ASP A 231 -14.84 1.74 -20.25
CA ASP A 231 -15.07 1.83 -21.70
C ASP A 231 -13.86 1.31 -22.49
N GLY A 232 -12.72 1.07 -21.81
CA GLY A 232 -11.45 0.74 -22.47
C GLY A 232 -10.90 1.86 -23.35
N ASP A 233 -11.50 3.05 -23.29
CA ASP A 233 -11.25 4.20 -24.16
C ASP A 233 -9.98 4.95 -23.76
N ASP A 234 -8.83 4.38 -24.15
CA ASP A 234 -7.53 5.00 -23.96
C ASP A 234 -7.35 6.25 -24.84
N GLU A 235 -8.18 6.49 -25.86
CA GLU A 235 -8.08 7.69 -26.72
C GLU A 235 -8.50 8.91 -25.96
N ARG A 236 -9.65 8.80 -25.29
CA ARG A 236 -10.19 9.86 -24.48
C ARG A 236 -9.30 10.15 -23.28
N VAL A 237 -8.73 9.11 -22.65
CA VAL A 237 -7.74 9.27 -21.57
C VAL A 237 -6.50 10.00 -22.08
N TRP A 238 -5.96 9.58 -23.23
CA TRP A 238 -4.81 10.22 -23.87
C TRP A 238 -5.08 11.68 -24.20
N ALA A 239 -6.19 11.99 -24.88
CA ALA A 239 -6.56 13.35 -25.29
C ALA A 239 -6.92 14.26 -24.10
N ALA A 240 -7.39 13.71 -22.98
CA ALA A 240 -7.56 14.47 -21.75
C ALA A 240 -6.21 14.78 -21.09
N CYS A 241 -5.34 13.77 -20.99
CA CYS A 241 -3.99 13.92 -20.44
C CYS A 241 -3.14 14.93 -21.24
N GLU A 242 -3.21 14.91 -22.57
CA GLU A 242 -2.48 15.85 -23.44
C GLU A 242 -2.88 17.30 -23.18
N ARG A 243 -4.18 17.55 -22.89
CA ARG A 243 -4.69 18.91 -22.66
C ARG A 243 -4.43 19.43 -21.24
N SER A 244 -4.46 18.53 -20.25
CA SER A 244 -4.35 18.87 -18.84
C SER A 244 -3.77 17.70 -18.07
N PRO A 245 -2.44 17.48 -18.11
CA PRO A 245 -1.83 16.37 -17.41
C PRO A 245 -1.91 16.57 -15.89
N ASP A 246 -2.44 15.57 -15.20
CA ASP A 246 -2.36 15.43 -13.76
C ASP A 246 -1.99 13.99 -13.40
N ALA A 247 -1.70 13.73 -12.12
CA ALA A 247 -1.28 12.41 -11.66
C ALA A 247 -2.29 11.30 -12.04
N ALA A 248 -3.60 11.56 -11.98
CA ALA A 248 -4.62 10.56 -12.27
C ALA A 248 -4.67 10.21 -13.77
N HIS A 249 -4.57 11.22 -14.65
CA HIS A 249 -4.52 11.03 -16.09
C HIS A 249 -3.27 10.28 -16.51
N VAL A 250 -2.11 10.63 -15.94
CA VAL A 250 -0.84 9.97 -16.22
C VAL A 250 -0.83 8.52 -15.73
N GLN A 251 -1.38 8.25 -14.53
CA GLN A 251 -1.59 6.89 -14.04
C GLN A 251 -2.48 6.08 -14.97
N ALA A 252 -3.64 6.61 -15.38
CA ALA A 252 -4.56 5.95 -16.30
C ALA A 252 -3.87 5.66 -17.65
N LEU A 253 -3.08 6.61 -18.13
CA LEU A 253 -2.32 6.48 -19.37
C LEU A 253 -1.29 5.34 -19.28
N GLY A 254 -0.54 5.24 -18.18
CA GLY A 254 0.35 4.11 -17.89
C GLY A 254 -0.38 2.78 -17.78
N LEU A 255 -1.51 2.75 -17.06
CA LEU A 255 -2.34 1.55 -16.91
C LEU A 255 -2.96 1.08 -18.24
N SER A 256 -3.22 1.99 -19.19
CA SER A 256 -3.78 1.63 -20.50
C SER A 256 -2.89 0.67 -21.29
N GLY A 257 -1.58 0.74 -21.06
CA GLY A 257 -0.57 -0.04 -21.78
C GLY A 257 -0.53 0.24 -23.29
N ALA A 258 -1.20 1.29 -23.77
CA ALA A 258 -1.32 1.55 -25.20
C ALA A 258 0.00 2.12 -25.79
N PRO A 259 0.47 1.65 -26.95
CA PRO A 259 1.71 2.14 -27.57
C PRO A 259 1.71 3.64 -27.82
N ARG A 260 0.56 4.22 -28.18
CA ARG A 260 0.41 5.68 -28.37
C ARG A 260 0.68 6.48 -27.10
N SER A 261 0.48 5.87 -25.94
CA SER A 261 0.70 6.48 -24.63
C SER A 261 2.18 6.70 -24.35
N LEU A 262 3.06 5.87 -24.91
CA LEU A 262 4.49 5.88 -24.58
C LEU A 262 5.17 7.19 -24.99
N GLY A 263 4.79 7.77 -26.14
CA GLY A 263 5.30 9.06 -26.60
C GLY A 263 4.96 10.18 -25.62
N LEU A 264 3.67 10.35 -25.30
CA LEU A 264 3.20 11.36 -24.36
C LEU A 264 3.79 11.16 -22.96
N LEU A 265 3.85 9.92 -22.45
CA LEU A 265 4.48 9.63 -21.16
C LEU A 265 5.96 10.03 -21.15
N THR A 266 6.68 9.83 -22.25
CA THR A 266 8.10 10.22 -22.36
C THR A 266 8.27 11.74 -22.39
N GLU A 267 7.35 12.47 -23.02
CA GLU A 267 7.34 13.94 -23.01
C GLU A 267 7.06 14.49 -21.60
N LEU A 268 6.11 13.87 -20.89
CA LEU A 268 5.72 14.27 -19.52
C LEU A 268 6.81 14.01 -18.46
N LEU A 269 7.90 13.30 -18.79
CA LEU A 269 9.06 13.21 -17.91
C LEU A 269 9.75 14.55 -17.67
N ALA A 270 9.61 15.50 -18.61
CA ALA A 270 10.13 16.85 -18.47
C ALA A 270 9.28 17.73 -17.54
N GLU A 271 8.06 17.31 -17.19
CA GLU A 271 7.12 18.06 -16.38
C GLU A 271 7.25 17.69 -14.89
N PRO A 272 7.82 18.55 -14.02
CA PRO A 272 8.17 18.15 -12.65
C PRO A 272 7.00 17.67 -11.80
N GLY A 273 5.78 18.17 -12.07
CA GLY A 273 4.57 17.82 -11.34
C GLY A 273 4.01 16.42 -11.63
N VAL A 274 4.43 15.78 -12.73
CA VAL A 274 3.93 14.45 -13.14
C VAL A 274 5.02 13.49 -13.62
N ALA A 275 6.30 13.91 -13.58
CA ALA A 275 7.42 13.10 -14.05
C ALA A 275 7.54 11.75 -13.33
N SER A 276 7.19 11.69 -12.04
CA SER A 276 7.23 10.46 -11.26
C SER A 276 6.19 9.45 -11.74
N GLU A 277 4.95 9.92 -11.94
CA GLU A 277 3.84 9.15 -12.45
C GLU A 277 4.10 8.70 -13.89
N ALA A 278 4.72 9.55 -14.70
CA ALA A 278 5.07 9.24 -16.08
C ALA A 278 6.12 8.12 -16.15
N ALA A 279 7.17 8.20 -15.33
CA ALA A 279 8.18 7.14 -15.21
C ALA A 279 7.56 5.82 -14.72
N GLY A 280 6.67 5.88 -13.72
CA GLY A 280 5.89 4.73 -13.25
C GLY A 280 5.01 4.13 -14.34
N GLY A 281 4.33 4.97 -15.12
CA GLY A 281 3.50 4.55 -16.25
C GLY A 281 4.30 3.86 -17.35
N LEU A 282 5.49 4.37 -17.67
CA LEU A 282 6.42 3.75 -18.62
C LEU A 282 6.91 2.39 -18.10
N ALA A 283 7.31 2.30 -16.84
CA ALA A 283 7.74 1.05 -16.22
C ALA A 283 6.63 -0.01 -16.26
N VAL A 284 5.39 0.36 -15.91
CA VAL A 284 4.22 -0.54 -15.95
C VAL A 284 3.87 -0.97 -17.37
N ALA A 285 3.89 -0.06 -18.34
CA ALA A 285 3.52 -0.36 -19.72
C ALA A 285 4.58 -1.25 -20.38
N THR A 286 5.86 -0.95 -20.16
CA THR A 286 6.97 -1.58 -20.89
C THR A 286 7.58 -2.78 -20.16
N GLY A 287 7.52 -2.81 -18.83
CA GLY A 287 8.29 -3.72 -17.98
C GLY A 287 9.77 -3.36 -17.87
N ALA A 288 10.17 -2.19 -18.37
CA ALA A 288 11.56 -1.79 -18.40
C ALA A 288 12.02 -1.23 -17.05
N ALA A 289 13.11 -1.77 -16.53
CA ALA A 289 13.75 -1.36 -15.29
C ALA A 289 14.80 -0.25 -15.53
N LEU A 290 14.43 0.84 -16.21
CA LEU A 290 15.34 1.98 -16.35
C LEU A 290 15.39 2.74 -15.03
N LEU A 291 16.56 2.73 -14.40
CA LEU A 291 16.81 3.38 -13.12
C LEU A 291 17.88 4.46 -13.26
N GLU A 292 17.75 5.52 -12.46
CA GLU A 292 18.76 6.55 -12.31
C GLU A 292 19.11 6.74 -10.83
N ALA A 293 20.35 7.14 -10.56
CA ALA A 293 20.76 7.55 -9.22
C ALA A 293 20.19 8.95 -8.94
N CYS A 294 19.53 9.13 -7.80
CA CYS A 294 18.99 10.43 -7.41
C CYS A 294 19.78 11.14 -6.30
N GLU A 295 20.15 10.42 -5.24
CA GLU A 295 20.92 10.98 -4.12
C GLU A 295 21.79 9.89 -3.47
N GLU A 296 22.94 10.29 -2.92
CA GLU A 296 23.80 9.40 -2.14
C GLU A 296 23.25 9.27 -0.72
N VAL A 297 22.85 8.05 -0.32
CA VAL A 297 22.34 7.78 1.02
C VAL A 297 23.46 7.19 1.84
N VAL A 298 23.71 7.81 3.00
CA VAL A 298 24.68 7.35 4.00
C VAL A 298 23.93 6.46 4.99
N PHE A 299 24.26 5.18 5.02
CA PHE A 299 23.68 4.24 5.99
C PHE A 299 24.50 4.23 7.28
N PRO A 300 23.86 4.21 8.47
CA PRO A 300 24.53 3.88 9.72
C PRO A 300 25.15 2.48 9.63
N ARG A 301 26.33 2.26 10.22
CA ARG A 301 26.89 0.90 10.37
C ARG A 301 25.92 0.05 11.20
N VAL A 302 25.62 -1.16 10.73
CA VAL A 302 24.85 -2.17 11.48
C VAL A 302 25.84 -3.24 11.99
N GLY A 303 26.14 -3.22 13.29
CA GLY A 303 27.04 -4.14 14.03
C GLY A 303 28.54 -3.80 13.90
N ASP A 304 29.40 -3.80 14.93
CA ASP A 304 29.31 -4.36 16.29
C ASP A 304 29.81 -3.31 17.32
N ASP A 305 29.12 -3.19 18.46
CA ASP A 305 29.74 -2.69 19.68
C ASP A 305 30.70 -3.77 20.18
N ASP A 306 32.00 -3.57 19.96
CA ASP A 306 33.06 -3.89 20.93
C ASP A 306 34.41 -3.39 20.35
N ASP A 307 34.95 -2.37 21.01
CA ASP A 307 36.36 -1.96 21.04
C ASP A 307 37.17 -1.94 19.72
N ASP A 308 37.25 -0.77 19.08
CA ASP A 308 38.48 -0.31 18.42
C ASP A 308 38.55 1.22 18.50
N GLU A 309 39.18 1.73 19.56
CA GLU A 309 39.85 3.02 19.53
C GLU A 309 41.07 2.90 18.59
N ASP A 310 40.89 3.05 17.28
CA ASP A 310 42.00 3.39 16.38
C ASP A 310 41.55 4.22 15.17
N ASP A 311 42.44 5.14 14.84
CA ASP A 311 42.32 6.30 13.98
C ASP A 311 42.01 6.00 12.50
N GLY A 312 41.26 6.92 11.87
CA GLY A 312 41.43 7.25 10.46
C GLY A 312 40.26 6.91 9.54
N ASP A 313 39.42 7.91 9.27
CA ASP A 313 38.80 8.19 7.95
C ASP A 313 38.29 6.97 7.15
N ALA A 314 37.62 6.01 7.81
CA ALA A 314 37.01 4.87 7.13
C ALA A 314 35.68 5.32 6.49
N PRO A 315 35.51 5.22 5.16
CA PRO A 315 34.33 5.75 4.47
C PRO A 315 33.07 5.05 4.94
N ALA A 316 32.02 5.84 5.24
CA ALA A 316 30.68 5.31 5.45
C ALA A 316 30.23 4.50 4.22
N ASN A 317 29.43 3.45 4.42
CA ASN A 317 28.82 2.73 3.30
C ASN A 317 27.79 3.66 2.64
N SER A 318 28.25 4.43 1.66
CA SER A 318 27.40 5.28 0.85
C SER A 318 26.93 4.49 -0.36
N ARG A 319 25.61 4.46 -0.58
CA ARG A 319 25.03 3.88 -1.79
C ARG A 319 24.06 4.89 -2.38
N ALA A 320 24.16 5.09 -3.69
CA ALA A 320 23.19 5.90 -4.41
C ALA A 320 21.79 5.26 -4.27
N ARG A 321 20.83 6.02 -3.77
CA ARG A 321 19.41 5.68 -3.87
C ARG A 321 19.03 5.73 -5.34
N MET A 322 18.39 4.66 -5.78
CA MET A 322 17.92 4.52 -7.15
C MET A 322 16.45 4.88 -7.22
N ARG A 323 16.03 5.45 -8.35
CA ARG A 323 14.63 5.68 -8.68
C ARG A 323 14.38 5.35 -10.15
N LEU A 324 13.11 5.26 -10.56
CA LEU A 324 12.76 5.15 -11.97
C LEU A 324 13.32 6.35 -12.75
N CYS A 325 13.93 6.04 -13.90
CA CYS A 325 14.57 7.01 -14.78
C CYS A 325 13.58 8.07 -15.24
N ARG A 326 13.97 9.35 -15.10
CA ARG A 326 13.21 10.52 -15.56
C ARG A 326 13.87 11.20 -16.75
N ASP A 327 14.98 10.67 -17.25
CA ASP A 327 15.59 11.11 -18.50
C ASP A 327 14.77 10.63 -19.73
N GLY A 328 14.14 11.59 -20.42
CA GLY A 328 13.38 11.32 -21.64
C GLY A 328 14.24 10.81 -22.80
N ASP A 329 15.53 11.17 -22.89
CA ASP A 329 16.41 10.68 -23.95
C ASP A 329 16.78 9.20 -23.76
N ALA A 330 17.05 8.80 -22.50
CA ALA A 330 17.24 7.40 -22.14
C ALA A 330 16.02 6.55 -22.54
N TRP A 331 14.80 7.01 -22.21
CA TRP A 331 13.56 6.34 -22.60
C TRP A 331 13.36 6.31 -24.12
N ARG A 332 13.62 7.41 -24.85
CA ARG A 332 13.55 7.45 -26.32
C ARG A 332 14.55 6.48 -26.97
N SER A 333 15.74 6.30 -26.41
CA SER A 333 16.69 5.30 -26.91
C SER A 333 16.17 3.90 -26.69
N TRP A 334 15.76 3.59 -25.45
CA TRP A 334 15.25 2.27 -25.10
C TRP A 334 14.04 1.87 -25.96
N LEU A 335 13.07 2.79 -26.14
CA LEU A 335 11.88 2.52 -26.96
C LEU A 335 12.22 2.26 -28.44
N ARG A 336 13.22 2.94 -29.01
CA ARG A 336 13.68 2.69 -30.39
C ARG A 336 14.33 1.32 -30.54
N GLU A 337 15.13 0.92 -29.55
CA GLU A 337 15.79 -0.39 -29.53
C GLU A 337 14.78 -1.55 -29.36
N HIS A 338 13.67 -1.30 -28.67
CA HIS A 338 12.65 -2.30 -28.33
C HIS A 338 11.35 -2.12 -29.13
N ALA A 339 11.41 -1.44 -30.28
CA ALA A 339 10.26 -1.05 -31.09
C ALA A 339 9.45 -2.22 -31.72
N ALA A 340 9.89 -3.47 -31.56
CA ALA A 340 9.12 -4.65 -31.97
C ALA A 340 8.11 -5.02 -30.89
N SER A 341 6.83 -4.65 -31.05
CA SER A 341 5.85 -4.76 -29.95
C SER A 341 4.37 -4.92 -30.34
N PRO A 342 3.61 -5.81 -29.63
CA PRO A 342 2.15 -5.98 -29.75
C PRO A 342 1.36 -4.70 -29.40
N PRO A 343 0.04 -4.65 -29.73
CA PRO A 343 -0.75 -3.42 -29.69
C PRO A 343 -1.06 -2.87 -28.29
N ARG A 344 -0.82 -3.62 -27.21
CA ARG A 344 -0.87 -3.15 -25.80
C ARG A 344 0.10 -3.97 -24.96
N ARG A 345 0.75 -3.33 -24.00
CA ARG A 345 1.71 -3.98 -23.09
C ARG A 345 1.43 -3.66 -21.62
N ARG A 346 1.61 -4.68 -20.78
CA ARG A 346 1.68 -4.66 -19.31
C ARG A 346 2.89 -5.47 -18.94
N MET A 347 3.90 -4.82 -18.37
CA MET A 347 5.20 -5.44 -18.14
C MET A 347 5.77 -6.11 -19.41
N GLY A 348 5.45 -5.58 -20.59
CA GLY A 348 5.84 -6.19 -21.86
C GLY A 348 4.92 -7.28 -22.41
N HIS A 349 3.88 -7.71 -21.69
CA HIS A 349 2.91 -8.73 -22.12
C HIS A 349 1.53 -8.14 -22.46
N VAL A 350 0.67 -8.88 -23.14
CA VAL A 350 -0.73 -8.45 -23.35
C VAL A 350 -1.43 -8.31 -22.00
N PRO A 351 -2.12 -7.18 -21.72
CA PRO A 351 -2.86 -7.00 -20.47
C PRO A 351 -3.84 -8.15 -20.21
N SER A 352 -3.64 -8.79 -19.06
CA SER A 352 -4.35 -9.98 -18.58
C SER A 352 -4.26 -10.03 -17.06
N ALA A 353 -5.15 -10.78 -16.42
CA ALA A 353 -5.06 -11.05 -14.97
C ALA A 353 -3.65 -11.52 -14.55
N HIS A 354 -3.02 -12.37 -15.37
CA HIS A 354 -1.66 -12.86 -15.12
C HIS A 354 -0.61 -11.74 -15.18
N SER A 355 -0.60 -10.94 -16.25
CA SER A 355 0.35 -9.81 -16.36
C SER A 355 0.13 -8.74 -15.28
N THR A 356 -1.12 -8.54 -14.84
CA THR A 356 -1.47 -7.64 -13.72
C THR A 356 -0.95 -8.20 -12.40
N ALA A 357 -1.11 -9.51 -12.16
CA ALA A 357 -0.55 -10.18 -10.98
C ALA A 357 0.97 -10.10 -10.96
N TRP A 358 1.63 -10.28 -12.11
CA TRP A 358 3.07 -10.13 -12.20
C TRP A 358 3.54 -8.70 -11.91
N ALA A 359 2.85 -7.70 -12.48
CA ALA A 359 3.10 -6.30 -12.17
C ALA A 359 2.97 -5.99 -10.66
N LEU A 360 2.00 -6.59 -9.97
CA LEU A 360 1.83 -6.43 -8.52
C LEU A 360 3.00 -6.96 -7.68
N THR A 361 3.81 -7.86 -8.23
CA THR A 361 5.00 -8.39 -7.55
C THR A 361 6.26 -7.56 -7.76
N SER A 362 6.23 -6.60 -8.68
CA SER A 362 7.38 -5.74 -8.96
C SER A 362 7.35 -4.48 -8.09
N VAL A 363 8.32 -4.35 -7.20
CA VAL A 363 8.52 -3.12 -6.41
C VAL A 363 9.05 -1.96 -7.26
N GLN A 364 9.44 -2.21 -8.52
CA GLN A 364 9.71 -1.15 -9.50
C GLN A 364 8.46 -0.35 -9.84
N ILE A 365 7.27 -0.93 -9.66
CA ILE A 365 6.03 -0.23 -9.90
C ILE A 365 5.67 0.56 -8.64
N PRO A 366 5.46 1.89 -8.74
CA PRO A 366 5.10 2.71 -7.61
C PRO A 366 3.87 2.18 -6.85
N MET A 367 3.87 2.36 -5.53
CA MET A 367 2.81 1.89 -4.63
C MET A 367 1.40 2.25 -5.13
N SER A 368 1.21 3.52 -5.53
CA SER A 368 -0.08 4.01 -6.04
C SER A 368 -0.56 3.28 -7.29
N LEU A 369 0.34 2.90 -8.21
CA LEU A 369 -0.01 2.10 -9.38
C LEU A 369 -0.28 0.64 -9.00
N ARG A 370 0.43 0.08 -8.02
CA ARG A 370 0.16 -1.25 -7.49
C ARG A 370 -1.22 -1.34 -6.83
N GLU A 371 -1.67 -0.29 -6.13
CA GLU A 371 -3.03 -0.24 -5.58
C GLU A 371 -4.09 -0.29 -6.67
N LEU A 372 -3.90 0.49 -7.75
CA LEU A 372 -4.82 0.47 -8.89
C LEU A 372 -4.79 -0.87 -9.64
N LEU A 373 -3.65 -1.54 -9.73
CA LEU A 373 -3.54 -2.89 -10.30
C LEU A 373 -4.30 -3.92 -9.47
N CYS A 374 -4.29 -3.80 -8.13
CA CYS A 374 -5.10 -4.63 -7.25
C CYS A 374 -6.60 -4.42 -7.52
N ASP A 375 -7.02 -3.17 -7.66
CA ASP A 375 -8.40 -2.83 -7.98
C ASP A 375 -8.79 -3.33 -9.38
N GLU A 376 -7.89 -3.24 -10.36
CA GLU A 376 -8.08 -3.74 -11.73
C GLU A 376 -8.34 -5.26 -11.76
N LEU A 377 -7.67 -6.06 -10.91
CA LEU A 377 -7.95 -7.50 -10.76
C LEU A 377 -9.42 -7.76 -10.40
N MET A 378 -9.97 -6.98 -9.47
CA MET A 378 -11.36 -7.14 -9.05
C MET A 378 -12.34 -6.62 -10.09
N VAL A 379 -12.06 -5.45 -10.65
CA VAL A 379 -12.97 -4.73 -11.55
C VAL A 379 -13.04 -5.39 -12.92
N ARG A 380 -11.88 -5.63 -13.57
CA ARG A 380 -11.84 -6.10 -14.96
C ARG A 380 -11.82 -7.61 -15.06
N TRP A 381 -11.18 -8.27 -14.11
CA TRP A 381 -10.96 -9.72 -14.15
C TRP A 381 -11.87 -10.48 -13.19
N GLY A 382 -12.64 -9.79 -12.35
CA GLY A 382 -13.54 -10.40 -11.37
C GLY A 382 -12.81 -11.14 -10.24
N ILE A 383 -11.48 -11.06 -10.19
CA ILE A 383 -10.63 -11.79 -9.24
C ILE A 383 -10.57 -11.01 -7.94
N ALA A 384 -11.30 -11.47 -6.94
CA ALA A 384 -11.22 -10.98 -5.56
C ALA A 384 -9.97 -11.52 -4.85
N ALA A 385 -8.79 -11.26 -5.42
CA ALA A 385 -7.53 -11.65 -4.80
C ALA A 385 -7.38 -10.89 -3.47
N PRO A 386 -7.14 -11.57 -2.33
CA PRO A 386 -6.92 -10.93 -1.04
C PRO A 386 -5.49 -10.40 -0.99
N VAL A 387 -5.12 -9.55 -1.95
CA VAL A 387 -3.80 -8.95 -2.07
C VAL A 387 -3.93 -7.45 -2.02
N ARG A 388 -3.08 -6.85 -1.20
CA ARG A 388 -2.81 -5.42 -1.18
C ARG A 388 -1.31 -5.18 -1.15
N PRO A 389 -0.80 -4.14 -1.83
CA PRO A 389 0.63 -3.86 -1.88
C PRO A 389 1.27 -3.62 -0.52
N GLN A 390 0.47 -3.20 0.47
CA GLN A 390 0.92 -2.98 1.84
C GLN A 390 0.94 -4.23 2.72
N MET A 391 0.33 -5.34 2.32
CA MET A 391 0.35 -6.59 3.10
C MET A 391 1.78 -7.13 3.29
N PRO A 392 2.04 -8.05 4.22
CA PRO A 392 3.33 -8.72 4.31
C PRO A 392 3.69 -9.36 2.97
N ALA A 393 4.92 -9.19 2.49
CA ALA A 393 5.35 -9.55 1.15
C ALA A 393 5.17 -11.05 0.87
N ARG A 394 5.46 -11.93 1.85
CA ARG A 394 5.13 -13.37 1.75
C ARG A 394 3.65 -13.62 1.52
N ARG A 395 2.77 -12.92 2.27
CA ARG A 395 1.32 -13.05 2.11
C ARG A 395 0.84 -12.54 0.75
N GLN A 396 1.48 -11.51 0.18
CA GLN A 396 1.17 -11.03 -1.17
C GLN A 396 1.45 -12.09 -2.23
N LEU A 397 2.67 -12.65 -2.22
CA LEU A 397 3.11 -13.69 -3.15
C LEU A 397 2.18 -14.92 -3.08
N ASP A 398 1.91 -15.36 -1.86
CA ASP A 398 1.01 -16.47 -1.55
C ASP A 398 -0.43 -16.22 -2.02
N ALA A 399 -0.97 -15.01 -1.78
CA ALA A 399 -2.32 -14.65 -2.20
C ALA A 399 -2.44 -14.65 -3.73
N LEU A 400 -1.45 -14.11 -4.44
CA LEU A 400 -1.44 -14.10 -5.91
C LEU A 400 -1.34 -15.52 -6.48
N ALA A 401 -0.43 -16.35 -5.94
CA ALA A 401 -0.27 -17.75 -6.37
C ALA A 401 -1.54 -18.59 -6.18
N ARG A 402 -2.31 -18.33 -5.11
CA ARG A 402 -3.58 -19.03 -4.86
C ARG A 402 -4.74 -18.56 -5.74
N THR A 403 -4.76 -17.29 -6.12
CA THR A 403 -5.97 -16.67 -6.71
C THR A 403 -5.88 -16.41 -8.20
N VAL A 404 -4.67 -16.32 -8.76
CA VAL A 404 -4.46 -16.05 -10.18
C VAL A 404 -4.04 -17.35 -10.87
N PRO A 405 -4.88 -17.94 -11.73
CA PRO A 405 -4.57 -19.20 -12.40
C PRO A 405 -3.23 -19.16 -13.16
N GLY A 406 -2.40 -20.18 -12.96
CA GLY A 406 -1.09 -20.31 -13.60
C GLY A 406 0.02 -19.42 -13.02
N PHE A 407 -0.29 -18.55 -12.06
CA PHE A 407 0.73 -17.72 -11.40
C PHE A 407 1.63 -18.58 -10.50
N GLY A 408 2.96 -18.43 -10.62
CA GLY A 408 3.95 -19.15 -9.82
C GLY A 408 4.39 -20.53 -10.36
N GLN A 409 3.76 -21.05 -11.42
CA GLN A 409 4.17 -22.32 -12.05
C GLN A 409 5.40 -22.16 -12.97
N GLU A 410 5.77 -20.94 -13.32
CA GLU A 410 6.88 -20.62 -14.23
C GLU A 410 8.26 -20.52 -13.55
N ALA A 411 8.33 -20.68 -12.21
CA ALA A 411 9.59 -20.67 -11.47
C ALA A 411 10.22 -22.06 -11.29
N SER A 412 9.74 -23.08 -12.01
CA SER A 412 10.22 -24.48 -11.92
C SER A 412 10.62 -25.10 -13.26
N THR A 413 10.82 -24.27 -14.29
CA THR A 413 11.44 -24.60 -15.58
C THR A 413 12.45 -23.52 -15.91
#